data_AF-A0A2U8DQ49-F1
#
_entry.id   AF-A0A2U8DQ49-F1
#
_cell.length_a   1.000
_cell.length_b   1.000
_cell.length_c   1.000
_cell.angle_alpha   90.00
_cell.angle_beta   90.00
_cell.angle_gamma   90.00
#
_symmetry.space_group_name_H-M   'P 1'
#
loop_
_entity.id
_entity.type
_entity.pdbx_description
1 polymer ?
#
loop_
_entity_poly.entity_id
_entity_poly.type
_entity_poly.pdbx_seq_one_letter_code
_entity_poly.pdbx_strand_id
1 'polypeptide(L)'
;MVYNRYPIVSKNNPFVAKPAPDPKRLIQVPRILGFGEKQEFVVRELTISPPSPALFRIIATDKMVVITDFKLVPLHGKKDCDKFYAKVIIDGYIDKNINYKTITDFTTTDVNGPVYQFTTRVPFATYVEVTATEPVRETDNVEILDAFVEGEKDELLNPNPVAVGAPSWAITYNSVLEKMLICIKLKITRSDHIFC
;
A
#
# COMPACT_ATOMS: atom_id res chain seq x y z
N MET A 1 76.75 21.80 -60.58
CA MET A 1 76.01 21.35 -59.39
C MET A 1 74.58 21.85 -59.49
N VAL A 2 73.65 20.89 -59.61
CA VAL A 2 72.22 20.87 -59.27
C VAL A 2 71.43 22.19 -59.30
N TYR A 3 70.58 22.31 -60.33
CA TYR A 3 69.32 23.07 -60.28
C TYR A 3 68.38 22.45 -59.25
N ASN A 4 67.73 23.24 -58.39
CA ASN A 4 66.51 22.78 -57.72
C ASN A 4 65.36 23.77 -57.89
N ARG A 5 64.23 23.18 -58.30
CA ARG A 5 62.99 23.77 -58.78
C ARG A 5 62.14 24.23 -57.59
N TYR A 6 61.49 25.38 -57.68
CA TYR A 6 60.13 25.53 -57.13
C TYR A 6 59.21 24.63 -57.98
N PRO A 7 58.07 24.04 -57.53
CA PRO A 7 56.97 24.84 -56.94
C PRO A 7 55.83 24.06 -56.18
N ILE A 8 54.72 24.80 -55.96
CA ILE A 8 53.30 24.41 -55.82
C ILE A 8 52.75 24.01 -54.43
N VAL A 9 51.89 24.92 -53.96
CA VAL A 9 50.83 24.80 -52.96
C VAL A 9 49.78 23.74 -53.37
N SER A 10 49.37 22.87 -52.45
CA SER A 10 48.06 22.20 -52.54
C SER A 10 47.17 22.61 -51.37
N LYS A 11 46.03 23.19 -51.72
CA LYS A 11 44.97 23.71 -50.86
C LYS A 11 44.16 22.55 -50.25
N ASN A 12 43.65 22.81 -49.04
CA ASN A 12 42.40 22.29 -48.48
C ASN A 12 42.17 20.77 -48.58
N ASN A 13 42.37 20.07 -47.46
CA ASN A 13 41.75 18.76 -47.27
C ASN A 13 40.27 18.97 -46.89
N PRO A 14 39.28 18.65 -47.76
CA PRO A 14 37.87 18.99 -47.52
C PRO A 14 37.13 17.94 -46.67
N PHE A 15 37.85 16.97 -46.09
CA PHE A 15 37.27 15.86 -45.33
C PHE A 15 37.65 15.90 -43.84
N VAL A 16 37.43 17.05 -43.18
CA VAL A 16 37.16 16.99 -41.74
C VAL A 16 35.66 16.71 -41.63
N ALA A 17 35.31 15.43 -41.52
CA ALA A 17 33.95 15.03 -41.21
C ALA A 17 33.53 15.79 -39.94
N LYS A 18 32.44 16.57 -40.03
CA LYS A 18 31.80 17.09 -38.82
C LYS A 18 31.55 15.89 -37.89
N PRO A 19 31.88 15.96 -36.60
CA PRO A 19 31.48 14.92 -35.67
C PRO A 19 29.96 14.73 -35.82
N ALA A 20 29.53 13.48 -35.88
CA ALA A 20 28.10 13.17 -35.93
C ALA A 20 27.41 13.92 -34.79
N PRO A 21 26.23 14.52 -35.01
CA PRO A 21 25.48 15.13 -33.92
C PRO A 21 25.33 14.09 -32.81
N ASP A 22 25.66 14.46 -31.57
CA ASP A 22 25.49 13.58 -30.43
C ASP A 22 24.09 12.97 -30.49
N PRO A 23 23.94 11.64 -30.31
CA PRO A 23 22.62 11.02 -30.30
C PRO A 23 21.81 11.72 -29.22
N LYS A 24 20.74 12.41 -29.62
CA LYS A 24 19.83 13.11 -28.72
C LYS A 24 19.52 12.18 -27.56
N ARG A 25 19.88 12.58 -26.34
CA ARG A 25 19.72 11.70 -25.18
C ARG A 25 18.24 11.65 -24.86
N LEU A 26 17.67 10.46 -24.90
CA LEU A 26 16.27 10.22 -24.58
C LEU A 26 16.14 10.01 -23.07
N ILE A 27 15.50 10.94 -22.37
CA ILE A 27 15.21 10.79 -20.95
C ILE A 27 13.75 10.37 -20.81
N GLN A 28 13.50 9.21 -20.19
CA GLN A 28 12.16 8.79 -19.80
C GLN A 28 11.88 9.26 -18.38
N VAL A 29 10.80 10.04 -18.19
CA VAL A 29 10.39 10.53 -16.88
C VAL A 29 8.94 10.12 -16.58
N PRO A 30 8.64 9.64 -15.36
CA PRO A 30 7.25 9.37 -14.97
C PRO A 30 6.55 10.70 -14.69
N ARG A 31 5.57 11.03 -15.52
CA ARG A 31 4.67 12.17 -15.31
C ARG A 31 3.44 11.71 -14.54
N ILE A 32 3.06 12.47 -13.51
CA ILE A 32 1.84 12.19 -12.73
C ILE A 32 0.62 12.67 -13.52
N LEU A 33 -0.34 11.78 -13.72
CA LEU A 33 -1.61 12.08 -14.40
C LEU A 33 -2.72 12.43 -13.42
N GLY A 34 -2.73 11.81 -12.24
CA GLY A 34 -3.80 11.95 -11.28
C GLY A 34 -3.49 11.34 -9.92
N PHE A 35 -4.31 11.70 -8.95
CA PHE A 35 -4.22 11.24 -7.57
C PHE A 35 -5.58 10.71 -7.11
N GLY A 36 -5.52 9.71 -6.22
CA GLY A 36 -6.69 9.14 -5.57
C GLY A 36 -6.39 8.87 -4.11
N GLU A 37 -7.40 9.11 -3.28
CA GLU A 37 -7.38 8.79 -1.85
C GLU A 37 -8.74 8.22 -1.48
N LYS A 38 -8.73 7.19 -0.62
CA LYS A 38 -9.95 6.63 -0.08
C LYS A 38 -9.74 6.14 1.34
N GLN A 39 -10.75 6.39 2.18
CA GLN A 39 -10.97 5.68 3.42
C GLN A 39 -11.98 4.55 3.21
N GLU A 40 -11.69 3.37 3.72
CA GLU A 40 -12.57 2.20 3.68
C GLU A 40 -12.78 1.65 5.10
N PHE A 41 -14.02 1.26 5.41
CA PHE A 41 -14.38 0.78 6.73
C PHE A 41 -14.49 -0.74 6.72
N VAL A 42 -13.57 -1.39 7.42
CA VAL A 42 -13.47 -2.85 7.49
C VAL A 42 -13.97 -3.32 8.85
N VAL A 43 -14.94 -4.22 8.84
CA VAL A 43 -15.47 -4.86 10.06
C VAL A 43 -15.21 -6.34 9.99
N ARG A 44 -14.60 -6.89 11.05
CA ARG A 44 -14.30 -8.32 11.13
C ARG A 44 -14.47 -8.83 12.54
N GLU A 45 -15.14 -9.97 12.68
CA GLU A 45 -15.08 -10.76 13.90
C GLU A 45 -13.91 -11.75 13.80
N LEU A 46 -13.00 -11.66 14.76
CA LEU A 46 -11.91 -12.61 14.97
C LEU A 46 -12.32 -13.60 16.04
N THR A 47 -12.13 -14.89 15.76
CA THR A 47 -12.43 -15.97 16.70
C THR A 47 -11.15 -16.62 17.18
N ILE A 48 -10.96 -16.66 18.50
CA ILE A 48 -9.91 -17.40 19.18
C ILE A 48 -10.54 -18.72 19.64
N SER A 49 -10.39 -19.75 18.81
CA SER A 49 -10.93 -21.08 19.11
C SER A 49 -9.87 -22.01 19.71
N PRO A 50 -10.28 -23.03 20.48
CA PRO A 50 -9.40 -24.10 20.92
C PRO A 50 -8.58 -24.69 19.75
N PRO A 51 -7.32 -25.09 19.97
CA PRO A 51 -6.62 -25.22 21.25
C PRO A 51 -6.08 -23.90 21.83
N SER A 52 -6.32 -22.77 21.18
CA SER A 52 -5.86 -21.46 21.69
C SER A 52 -6.65 -21.07 22.95
N PRO A 53 -5.97 -20.56 23.99
CA PRO A 53 -6.63 -20.13 25.22
C PRO A 53 -7.47 -18.87 25.00
N ALA A 54 -8.58 -18.79 25.74
CA ALA A 54 -9.49 -17.65 25.71
C ALA A 54 -8.80 -16.35 26.17
N LEU A 55 -9.19 -15.24 25.55
CA LEU A 55 -8.61 -13.93 25.76
C LEU A 55 -9.20 -13.26 27.00
N PHE A 56 -8.35 -12.74 27.88
CA PHE A 56 -8.75 -11.92 29.01
C PHE A 56 -8.64 -10.42 28.70
N ARG A 57 -7.50 -9.98 28.17
CA ARG A 57 -7.25 -8.57 27.81
C ARG A 57 -6.28 -8.46 26.64
N ILE A 58 -6.55 -7.55 25.71
CA ILE A 58 -5.59 -7.17 24.67
C ILE A 58 -4.55 -6.22 25.29
N ILE A 59 -3.26 -6.46 25.01
CA ILE A 59 -2.17 -5.60 25.47
C ILE A 59 -1.74 -4.65 24.35
N ALA A 60 -1.45 -5.23 23.18
CA ALA A 60 -0.89 -4.52 22.06
C ALA A 60 -1.27 -5.23 20.77
N THR A 61 -1.47 -4.44 19.72
CA THR A 61 -1.75 -4.93 18.38
C THR A 61 -0.82 -4.22 17.41
N ASP A 62 0.08 -4.99 16.81
CA ASP A 62 0.86 -4.54 15.65
C ASP A 62 0.07 -4.83 14.37
N LYS A 63 0.16 -3.91 13.40
CA LYS A 63 -0.66 -3.96 12.20
C LYS A 63 0.00 -3.27 11.01
N MET A 64 -0.18 -3.86 9.84
CA MET A 64 0.30 -3.32 8.57
C MET A 64 -0.75 -3.57 7.48
N VAL A 65 -1.00 -2.57 6.65
CA VAL A 65 -1.82 -2.74 5.44
C VAL A 65 -0.90 -3.18 4.31
N VAL A 66 -1.25 -4.27 3.65
CA VAL A 66 -0.52 -4.82 2.52
C VAL A 66 -1.42 -4.85 1.30
N ILE A 67 -1.02 -4.13 0.25
CA ILE A 67 -1.68 -4.19 -1.05
C ILE A 67 -1.09 -5.36 -1.83
N THR A 68 -1.94 -6.29 -2.27
CA THR A 68 -1.52 -7.51 -2.98
C THR A 68 -1.69 -7.41 -4.48
N ASP A 69 -2.75 -6.73 -4.93
CA ASP A 69 -3.03 -6.55 -6.34
C ASP A 69 -3.78 -5.23 -6.57
N PHE A 70 -3.66 -4.70 -7.78
CA PHE A 70 -4.44 -3.57 -8.21
C PHE A 70 -4.73 -3.64 -9.71
N LYS A 71 -5.91 -3.14 -10.09
CA LYS A 71 -6.32 -3.04 -11.48
C LYS A 71 -6.83 -1.65 -11.79
N LEU A 72 -6.17 -1.01 -12.75
CA LEU A 72 -6.61 0.27 -13.29
C LEU A 72 -7.79 0.07 -14.25
N VAL A 73 -8.86 0.83 -14.02
CA VAL A 73 -10.08 0.87 -14.83
C VAL A 73 -10.29 2.32 -15.28
N PRO A 74 -9.86 2.68 -16.51
CA PRO A 74 -10.17 3.97 -17.10
C PRO A 74 -11.69 4.14 -17.23
N LEU A 75 -12.21 5.32 -16.92
CA LEU A 75 -13.60 5.64 -17.19
C LEU A 75 -13.68 6.52 -18.44
N HIS A 76 -14.39 6.02 -19.46
CA HIS A 76 -14.66 6.77 -20.67
C HIS A 76 -15.79 7.77 -20.41
N GLY A 77 -15.45 8.94 -19.87
CA GLY A 77 -16.39 10.04 -19.68
C GLY A 77 -15.78 11.21 -18.91
N LYS A 78 -16.02 12.43 -19.39
CA LYS A 78 -15.82 13.64 -18.58
C LYS A 78 -17.01 13.77 -17.64
N LYS A 79 -16.80 13.69 -16.32
CA LYS A 79 -17.84 14.10 -15.35
C LYS A 79 -17.83 15.62 -15.14
N ASP A 80 -16.69 16.26 -15.39
CA ASP A 80 -16.47 17.69 -15.19
C ASP A 80 -15.68 18.22 -16.39
N CYS A 81 -15.91 19.47 -16.81
CA CYS A 81 -15.49 19.98 -18.14
C CYS A 81 -13.98 19.78 -18.45
N ASP A 82 -13.13 19.72 -17.42
CA ASP A 82 -11.67 19.62 -17.52
C ASP A 82 -11.03 18.45 -16.76
N LYS A 83 -11.81 17.50 -16.24
CA LYS A 83 -11.27 16.38 -15.45
C LYS A 83 -11.66 15.03 -16.02
N PHE A 84 -10.67 14.13 -16.02
CA PHE A 84 -10.85 12.73 -16.35
C PHE A 84 -10.88 11.90 -15.09
N TYR A 85 -11.62 10.80 -15.13
CA TYR A 85 -11.81 9.94 -13.97
C TYR A 85 -11.35 8.53 -14.29
N ALA A 86 -10.77 7.88 -13.30
CA ALA A 86 -10.46 6.45 -13.33
C ALA A 86 -10.82 5.83 -11.98
N LYS A 87 -10.92 4.51 -11.97
CA LYS A 87 -11.00 3.74 -10.74
C LYS A 87 -9.82 2.79 -10.70
N VAL A 88 -9.24 2.63 -9.53
CA VAL A 88 -8.26 1.57 -9.28
C VAL A 88 -8.92 0.59 -8.33
N ILE A 89 -9.19 -0.63 -8.79
CA ILE A 89 -9.61 -1.73 -7.93
C ILE A 89 -8.38 -2.20 -7.18
N ILE A 90 -8.53 -2.43 -5.87
CA ILE A 90 -7.42 -2.77 -4.97
C ILE A 90 -7.85 -3.97 -4.13
N ASP A 91 -6.99 -4.98 -4.12
CA ASP A 91 -7.08 -6.10 -3.21
C ASP A 91 -5.90 -6.06 -2.25
N GLY A 92 -6.17 -6.39 -0.98
CA GLY A 92 -5.15 -6.39 0.04
C GLY A 92 -5.61 -7.08 1.31
N TYR A 93 -4.75 -7.02 2.32
CA TYR A 93 -5.09 -7.47 3.66
C TYR A 93 -4.42 -6.60 4.71
N ILE A 94 -5.01 -6.59 5.90
CA ILE A 94 -4.39 -6.04 7.09
C ILE A 94 -3.72 -7.20 7.81
N ASP A 95 -2.39 -7.22 7.82
CA ASP A 95 -1.61 -8.16 8.62
C ASP A 95 -1.65 -7.66 10.06
N LYS A 96 -2.10 -8.51 10.98
CA LYS A 96 -2.27 -8.15 12.38
C LYS A 96 -1.59 -9.16 13.27
N ASN A 97 -0.96 -8.64 14.31
CA ASN A 97 -0.33 -9.42 15.36
C ASN A 97 -0.80 -8.90 16.72
N ILE A 98 -1.65 -9.66 17.38
CA ILE A 98 -2.32 -9.29 18.63
C ILE A 98 -1.66 -10.02 19.80
N ASN A 99 -1.11 -9.27 20.75
CA ASN A 99 -0.65 -9.79 22.03
C ASN A 99 -1.75 -9.64 23.07
N TYR A 100 -2.13 -10.76 23.69
CA TYR A 100 -3.23 -10.79 24.65
C TYR A 100 -2.91 -11.62 25.89
N LYS A 101 -3.46 -11.22 27.03
CA LYS A 101 -3.38 -11.95 28.31
C LYS A 101 -4.44 -13.02 28.36
N THR A 102 -4.12 -14.11 29.06
CA THR A 102 -5.06 -15.18 29.39
C THR A 102 -5.15 -15.34 30.91
N ILE A 103 -6.03 -16.24 31.37
CA ILE A 103 -6.12 -16.64 32.77
C ILE A 103 -5.90 -18.15 32.82
N THR A 104 -4.91 -18.59 33.60
CA THR A 104 -4.66 -20.01 33.91
C THR A 104 -5.04 -20.35 35.33
N ASP A 105 -4.79 -19.43 36.27
CA ASP A 105 -4.99 -19.64 37.70
C ASP A 105 -5.58 -18.39 38.35
N PHE A 106 -6.27 -18.55 39.48
CA PHE A 106 -6.91 -17.45 40.19
C PHE A 106 -7.05 -17.72 41.69
N THR A 107 -7.09 -16.63 42.46
CA THR A 107 -7.62 -16.60 43.83
C THR A 107 -9.01 -15.93 43.79
N THR A 108 -9.62 -15.72 44.94
CA THR A 108 -10.89 -14.96 45.02
C THR A 108 -10.72 -13.47 44.63
N THR A 109 -9.49 -12.97 44.60
CA THR A 109 -9.16 -11.55 44.36
C THR A 109 -8.22 -11.32 43.18
N ASP A 110 -7.49 -12.34 42.71
CA ASP A 110 -6.39 -12.18 41.76
C ASP A 110 -6.49 -13.21 40.64
N VAL A 111 -5.96 -12.86 39.46
CA VAL A 111 -5.83 -13.79 38.34
C VAL A 111 -4.39 -13.78 37.82
N ASN A 112 -3.91 -14.94 37.40
CA ASN A 112 -2.60 -15.14 36.80
C ASN A 112 -2.75 -15.85 35.46
N GLY A 113 -1.87 -15.51 34.53
CA GLY A 113 -1.81 -16.16 33.24
C GLY A 113 -0.72 -15.57 32.35
N PRO A 114 -0.28 -16.32 31.34
CA PRO A 114 0.73 -15.87 30.39
C PRO A 114 0.17 -14.87 29.36
N VAL A 115 1.07 -14.34 28.54
CA VAL A 115 0.75 -13.59 27.33
C VAL A 115 0.86 -14.51 26.13
N TYR A 116 -0.13 -14.46 25.25
CA TYR A 116 -0.16 -15.18 23.98
C TYR A 116 -0.20 -14.22 22.80
N GLN A 117 0.17 -14.75 21.65
CA GLN A 117 0.19 -14.05 20.38
C GLN A 117 -0.85 -14.66 19.44
N PHE A 118 -1.61 -13.81 18.76
CA PHE A 118 -2.54 -14.19 17.70
C PHE A 118 -2.24 -13.38 16.43
N THR A 119 -1.72 -14.05 15.41
CA THR A 119 -1.46 -13.44 14.11
C THR A 119 -2.58 -13.79 13.14
N THR A 120 -3.12 -12.80 12.44
CA THR A 120 -4.18 -12.99 11.46
C THR A 120 -4.06 -12.01 10.31
N ARG A 121 -4.73 -12.33 9.19
CA ARG A 121 -4.85 -11.46 8.03
C ARG A 121 -6.32 -11.18 7.78
N VAL A 122 -6.67 -9.90 7.76
CA VAL A 122 -8.03 -9.45 7.45
C VAL A 122 -8.06 -9.00 6.00
N PRO A 123 -8.59 -9.80 5.06
CA PRO A 123 -8.64 -9.43 3.65
C PRO A 123 -9.65 -8.30 3.44
N PHE A 124 -9.35 -7.42 2.49
CA PHE A 124 -10.27 -6.40 2.02
C PHE A 124 -10.13 -6.24 0.50
N ALA A 125 -11.22 -5.82 -0.12
CA ALA A 125 -11.26 -5.41 -1.52
C ALA A 125 -11.99 -4.07 -1.59
N THR A 126 -11.45 -3.13 -2.35
CA THR A 126 -12.05 -1.81 -2.50
C THR A 126 -11.68 -1.21 -3.86
N TYR A 127 -12.12 0.02 -4.11
CA TYR A 127 -11.66 0.80 -5.25
C TYR A 127 -11.40 2.24 -4.83
N VAL A 128 -10.35 2.84 -5.38
CA VAL A 128 -10.03 4.27 -5.21
C VAL A 128 -10.47 5.02 -6.46
N GLU A 129 -11.22 6.11 -6.29
CA GLU A 129 -11.52 7.02 -7.39
C GLU A 129 -10.34 7.97 -7.60
N VAL A 130 -9.91 8.10 -8.86
CA VAL A 130 -8.79 8.95 -9.25
C VAL A 130 -9.31 10.07 -10.12
N THR A 131 -8.88 11.29 -9.79
CA THR A 131 -9.06 12.46 -10.65
C THR A 131 -7.76 12.73 -11.41
N ALA A 132 -7.84 12.81 -12.74
CA ALA A 132 -6.71 13.02 -13.61
C ALA A 132 -6.89 14.26 -14.51
N THR A 133 -5.77 14.86 -14.90
CA THR A 133 -5.74 16.03 -15.80
C THR A 133 -5.89 15.65 -17.27
N GLU A 134 -5.72 14.38 -17.60
CA GLU A 134 -5.76 13.84 -18.97
C GLU A 134 -6.42 12.46 -19.00
N PRO A 135 -6.85 11.96 -20.18
CA PRO A 135 -7.41 10.61 -20.29
C PRO A 135 -6.42 9.55 -19.81
N VAL A 136 -6.89 8.75 -18.85
CA VAL A 136 -6.18 7.60 -18.31
C VAL A 136 -6.33 6.42 -19.27
N ARG A 137 -5.27 5.61 -19.40
CA ARG A 137 -5.19 4.41 -20.23
C ARG A 137 -4.96 3.20 -19.34
N GLU A 138 -5.39 2.03 -19.78
CA GLU A 138 -5.14 0.77 -19.06
C GLU A 138 -3.64 0.46 -18.92
N THR A 139 -2.81 0.99 -19.81
CA THR A 139 -1.35 0.82 -19.78
C THR A 139 -0.62 1.86 -18.92
N ASP A 140 -1.35 2.77 -18.26
CA ASP A 140 -0.73 3.70 -17.31
C ASP A 140 -0.39 2.97 -16.01
N ASN A 141 0.65 3.43 -15.32
CA ASN A 141 1.12 2.80 -14.10
C ASN A 141 0.36 3.33 -12.88
N VAL A 142 0.06 2.47 -11.93
CA VAL A 142 -0.45 2.84 -10.62
C VAL A 142 0.68 2.69 -9.61
N GLU A 143 0.89 3.72 -8.80
CA GLU A 143 1.85 3.69 -7.70
C GLU A 143 1.08 3.94 -6.39
N ILE A 144 1.11 2.94 -5.49
CA ILE A 144 0.62 3.10 -4.12
C ILE A 144 1.62 4.01 -3.38
N LEU A 145 1.12 5.14 -2.89
CA LEU A 145 1.91 6.09 -2.13
C LEU A 145 1.93 5.73 -0.66
N ASP A 146 0.76 5.35 -0.14
CA ASP A 146 0.59 5.02 1.27
C ASP A 146 -0.63 4.12 1.47
N ALA A 147 -0.54 3.25 2.47
CA ALA A 147 -1.64 2.40 2.90
C ALA A 147 -1.46 2.08 4.39
N PHE A 148 -2.40 2.54 5.22
CA PHE A 148 -2.29 2.39 6.68
C PHE A 148 -3.67 2.34 7.35
N VAL A 149 -3.69 1.91 8.62
CA VAL A 149 -4.88 1.97 9.46
C VAL A 149 -4.89 3.32 10.18
N GLU A 150 -5.88 4.15 9.87
CA GLU A 150 -6.02 5.50 10.44
C GLU A 150 -6.75 5.48 11.79
N GLY A 151 -7.69 4.54 11.98
CA GLY A 151 -8.43 4.38 13.22
C GLY A 151 -8.90 2.95 13.43
N GLU A 152 -9.05 2.57 14.70
CA GLU A 152 -9.53 1.24 15.08
C GLU A 152 -10.41 1.29 16.33
N LYS A 153 -11.29 0.31 16.45
CA LYS A 153 -12.07 0.04 17.65
C LYS A 153 -12.30 -1.46 17.78
N ASP A 154 -11.89 -2.00 18.92
CA ASP A 154 -12.05 -3.42 19.24
C ASP A 154 -13.10 -3.59 20.34
N GLU A 155 -13.98 -4.55 20.16
CA GLU A 155 -15.05 -4.91 21.10
C GLU A 155 -14.92 -6.40 21.45
N LEU A 156 -14.68 -6.73 22.72
CA LEU A 156 -14.66 -8.12 23.18
C LEU A 156 -16.09 -8.67 23.22
N LEU A 157 -16.35 -9.74 22.47
CA LEU A 157 -17.68 -10.32 22.30
C LEU A 157 -17.78 -11.69 22.98
N ASN A 158 -19.01 -12.09 23.27
CA ASN A 158 -19.35 -13.42 23.78
C ASN A 158 -18.57 -13.77 25.06
N PRO A 159 -18.84 -13.09 26.19
CA PRO A 159 -18.17 -13.35 27.46
C PRO A 159 -18.38 -14.82 27.87
N ASN A 160 -17.29 -15.49 28.18
CA ASN A 160 -17.31 -16.85 28.70
C ASN A 160 -17.83 -16.86 30.15
N PRO A 161 -18.42 -17.98 30.60
CA PRO A 161 -18.74 -18.16 32.01
C PRO A 161 -17.49 -17.99 32.88
N VAL A 162 -17.63 -17.24 33.97
CA VAL A 162 -16.55 -17.09 34.96
C VAL A 162 -16.40 -18.42 35.72
N ALA A 163 -15.16 -18.87 35.87
CA ALA A 163 -14.86 -20.10 36.60
C ALA A 163 -15.29 -20.00 38.08
N VAL A 164 -15.77 -21.11 38.65
CA VAL A 164 -16.22 -21.15 40.05
C VAL A 164 -15.06 -20.79 40.97
N GLY A 165 -15.26 -19.79 41.83
CA GLY A 165 -14.24 -19.29 42.76
C GLY A 165 -13.35 -18.16 42.21
N ALA A 166 -13.44 -17.86 40.92
CA ALA A 166 -12.74 -16.73 40.32
C ALA A 166 -13.46 -15.40 40.64
N PRO A 167 -12.75 -14.26 40.59
CA PRO A 167 -13.37 -12.95 40.74
C PRO A 167 -14.40 -12.71 39.63
N SER A 168 -15.51 -12.03 39.93
CA SER A 168 -16.58 -11.78 38.94
C SER A 168 -16.15 -10.98 37.71
N TRP A 169 -15.04 -10.25 37.81
CA TRP A 169 -14.45 -9.48 36.71
C TRP A 169 -13.47 -10.30 35.84
N ALA A 170 -13.16 -11.55 36.22
CA ALA A 170 -12.24 -12.46 35.52
C ALA A 170 -12.89 -13.11 34.28
N ILE A 171 -13.52 -12.28 33.45
CA ILE A 171 -14.26 -12.71 32.26
C ILE A 171 -13.29 -12.88 31.09
N THR A 172 -13.32 -14.04 30.45
CA THR A 172 -12.56 -14.30 29.20
C THR A 172 -13.50 -14.30 28.00
N TYR A 173 -12.94 -14.19 26.80
CA TYR A 173 -13.66 -14.04 25.54
C TYR A 173 -13.01 -14.90 24.47
N ASN A 174 -13.83 -15.41 23.54
CA ASN A 174 -13.36 -16.16 22.37
C ASN A 174 -13.57 -15.40 21.06
N SER A 175 -14.18 -14.21 21.11
CA SER A 175 -14.43 -13.38 19.93
C SER A 175 -14.02 -11.95 20.19
N VAL A 176 -13.44 -11.31 19.17
CA VAL A 176 -13.15 -9.88 19.14
C VAL A 176 -13.76 -9.30 17.86
N LEU A 177 -14.65 -8.32 18.00
CA LEU A 177 -15.17 -7.55 16.87
C LEU A 177 -14.27 -6.35 16.64
N GLU A 178 -13.59 -6.36 15.51
CA GLU A 178 -12.71 -5.29 15.09
C GLU A 178 -13.40 -4.41 14.06
N LYS A 179 -13.26 -3.10 14.24
CA LYS A 179 -13.70 -2.07 13.30
C LYS A 179 -12.48 -1.23 12.96
N MET A 180 -12.07 -1.22 11.71
CA MET A 180 -10.87 -0.53 11.25
C MET A 180 -11.20 0.42 10.10
N LEU A 181 -10.60 1.60 10.13
CA LEU A 181 -10.63 2.55 9.03
C LEU A 181 -9.27 2.50 8.32
N ILE A 182 -9.24 1.96 7.11
CA ILE A 182 -8.03 1.93 6.28
C ILE A 182 -8.01 3.14 5.37
N CYS A 183 -6.84 3.77 5.23
CA CYS A 183 -6.60 4.84 4.28
C CYS A 183 -5.64 4.35 3.20
N ILE A 184 -6.00 4.57 1.94
CA ILE A 184 -5.19 4.20 0.78
C ILE A 184 -5.00 5.43 -0.10
N LYS A 185 -3.74 5.74 -0.41
CA LYS A 185 -3.33 6.85 -1.26
C LYS A 185 -2.54 6.31 -2.44
N LEU A 186 -2.87 6.78 -3.64
CA LEU A 186 -2.18 6.38 -4.85
C LEU A 186 -2.11 7.49 -5.88
N LYS A 187 -1.22 7.31 -6.85
CA LYS A 187 -1.13 8.16 -8.04
C LYS A 187 -1.06 7.30 -9.29
N ILE A 188 -1.45 7.88 -10.41
CA ILE A 188 -1.29 7.30 -11.74
C ILE A 188 -0.15 8.03 -12.45
N THR A 189 0.79 7.28 -13.04
CA THR A 189 1.93 7.82 -13.78
C THR A 189 2.00 7.29 -15.20
N ARG A 190 2.55 8.09 -16.11
CA ARG A 190 2.83 7.72 -17.49
C ARG A 190 4.26 8.12 -17.84
N SER A 191 4.99 7.23 -18.50
CA SER A 191 6.34 7.53 -18.98
C SER A 191 6.26 8.50 -20.17
N ASP A 192 6.83 9.68 -20.00
CA ASP A 192 7.03 10.66 -21.06
C ASP A 192 8.48 10.68 -21.52
N HIS A 193 8.70 11.04 -22.78
CA HIS A 193 10.01 11.10 -23.41
C HIS A 193 10.41 12.56 -23.61
N ILE A 194 11.53 12.95 -23.00
CA ILE A 194 12.15 14.26 -23.22
C ILE A 194 13.37 14.05 -24.11
N PHE A 195 13.42 14.78 -25.21
CA PHE A 195 14.59 14.84 -26.09
C PHE A 195 15.50 15.97 -25.62
N CYS A 196 16.71 15.63 -25.20
CA CYS A 196 17.79 16.57 -24.90
C CYS A 196 18.81 16.60 -26.04
#